data_AF-A0A5J5QQR5-F1
#
_entry.id   AF-A0A5J5QQR5-F1
#
_cell.length_a   1.000
_cell.length_b   1.000
_cell.length_c   1.000
_cell.angle_alpha   90.00
_cell.angle_beta   90.00
_cell.angle_gamma   90.00
#
_symmetry.space_group_name_H-M   'P 1'
#
loop_
_entity.id
_entity.type
_entity.pdbx_description
1 polymer ?
#
loop_
_entity_poly.entity_id
_entity_poly.type
_entity_poly.pdbx_seq_one_letter_code
_entity_poly.pdbx_strand_id
1 'polypeptide(L)'
;MLLYLFFPFHNRLVKLTKKKKETALKSIFIDQSELSFRIYNCLKKSNLHALLDLLNNSREDLMKIEHFSKDVKQILGILEKK
;
A
#
# COMPACT_ATOMS: atom_id res chain seq x y z
N MET A 1 -16.60 29.71 -21.69
CA MET A 1 -15.85 30.06 -20.47
C MET A 1 -16.50 29.44 -19.23
N LEU A 2 -16.60 28.11 -19.15
CA LEU A 2 -17.10 27.41 -17.94
C LEU A 2 -16.32 26.12 -17.62
N LEU A 3 -15.38 25.69 -18.48
CA LEU A 3 -14.66 24.42 -18.29
C LEU A 3 -13.52 24.50 -17.25
N TYR A 4 -13.03 25.71 -16.93
CA TYR A 4 -11.86 25.89 -16.05
C TYR A 4 -12.17 25.73 -14.55
N LEU A 5 -13.43 25.86 -14.13
CA LEU A 5 -13.81 25.63 -12.73
C LEU A 5 -13.94 24.15 -12.37
N PHE A 6 -14.07 23.24 -13.34
CA PHE A 6 -14.29 21.82 -13.05
C PHE A 6 -13.01 21.13 -12.55
N PHE A 7 -11.84 21.54 -13.06
CA PHE A 7 -10.56 20.90 -12.79
C PHE A 7 -10.04 21.00 -11.34
N PRO A 8 -10.10 22.14 -10.63
CA PRO A 8 -9.61 22.23 -9.24
C PRO A 8 -10.44 21.40 -8.26
N PHE A 9 -11.75 21.23 -8.50
CA PHE A 9 -12.59 20.37 -7.67
C PHE A 9 -12.23 18.90 -7.82
N HIS A 10 -11.93 18.44 -9.04
CA HIS A 10 -11.43 17.08 -9.27
C HIS A 10 -10.14 16.82 -8.50
N ASN A 11 -9.19 17.76 -8.50
CA ASN A 11 -7.95 17.59 -7.75
C ASN A 11 -8.21 17.49 -6.23
N ARG A 12 -9.15 18.27 -5.70
CA ARG A 12 -9.54 18.19 -4.28
C ARG A 12 -10.24 16.87 -3.94
N LEU A 13 -11.14 16.39 -4.80
CA LEU A 13 -11.81 15.10 -4.64
C LEU A 13 -10.81 13.94 -4.69
N VAL A 14 -9.89 13.95 -5.66
CA VAL A 14 -8.80 12.96 -5.77
C VAL A 14 -7.90 13.00 -4.52
N LYS A 15 -7.60 14.18 -3.99
CA LYS A 15 -6.81 14.32 -2.74
C LYS A 15 -7.56 13.75 -1.53
N LEU A 16 -8.87 13.97 -1.45
CA LEU A 16 -9.72 13.43 -0.38
C LEU A 16 -9.85 11.91 -0.47
N THR A 17 -10.04 11.35 -1.67
CA THR A 17 -10.11 9.90 -1.87
C THR A 17 -8.77 9.23 -1.58
N LYS A 18 -7.64 9.84 -1.99
CA LYS A 18 -6.30 9.37 -1.61
C LYS A 18 -6.10 9.38 -0.10
N LYS A 19 -6.43 10.47 0.60
CA LYS A 19 -6.33 10.54 2.07
C LYS A 19 -7.21 9.49 2.76
N LYS A 20 -8.43 9.26 2.28
CA LYS A 20 -9.32 8.22 2.82
C LYS A 20 -8.74 6.82 2.62
N LYS A 21 -8.21 6.51 1.42
CA LYS A 21 -7.50 5.25 1.16
C LYS A 21 -6.29 5.07 2.06
N GLU A 22 -5.45 6.10 2.17
CA GLU A 22 -4.26 6.07 3.03
C GLU A 22 -4.64 5.81 4.50
N THR A 23 -5.71 6.44 4.99
CA THR A 23 -6.23 6.22 6.35
C THR A 23 -6.75 4.79 6.54
N ALA A 24 -7.50 4.27 5.57
CA ALA A 24 -7.99 2.89 5.61
C ALA A 24 -6.84 1.86 5.59
N LEU A 25 -5.78 2.12 4.82
CA LEU A 25 -4.62 1.25 4.73
C LEU A 25 -3.69 1.34 5.95
N LYS A 26 -3.65 2.49 6.64
CA LYS A 26 -3.01 2.61 7.97
C LYS A 26 -3.68 1.75 9.02
N SER A 27 -5.01 1.59 8.94
CA SER A 27 -5.76 0.79 9.90
C SER A 27 -5.69 -0.73 9.66
N ILE A 28 -5.15 -1.17 8.51
CA ILE A 28 -5.02 -2.60 8.20
C ILE A 28 -3.61 -3.06 8.54
N PHE A 29 -3.50 -3.80 9.64
CA PHE A 29 -2.26 -4.43 10.07
C PHE A 29 -1.96 -5.68 9.22
N ILE A 30 -0.67 -6.01 9.09
CA ILE A 30 -0.25 -7.22 8.36
C ILE A 30 -0.76 -8.50 9.04
N ASP A 31 -0.96 -8.48 10.36
CA ASP A 31 -1.50 -9.58 11.17
C ASP A 31 -2.98 -9.89 10.84
N GLN A 32 -3.71 -8.91 10.31
CA GLN A 32 -5.10 -9.06 9.87
C GLN A 32 -5.21 -9.40 8.38
N SER A 33 -4.08 -9.38 7.67
CA SER A 33 -4.05 -9.68 6.24
C SER A 33 -3.86 -11.18 6.06
N GLU A 34 -4.57 -11.78 5.10
CA GLU A 34 -4.45 -13.21 4.74
C GLU A 34 -3.14 -13.50 3.97
N LEU A 35 -2.01 -13.01 4.49
CA LEU A 35 -0.69 -13.23 3.94
C LEU A 35 -0.17 -14.59 4.41
N SER A 36 0.68 -15.23 3.60
CA SER A 36 1.38 -16.44 4.03
C SER A 36 2.25 -16.17 5.26
N PHE A 37 2.37 -17.14 6.16
CA PHE A 37 3.21 -17.06 7.37
C PHE A 37 4.66 -16.63 7.06
N ARG A 38 5.19 -17.05 5.90
CA ARG A 38 6.53 -16.67 5.45
C ARG A 38 6.62 -15.17 5.15
N ILE A 39 5.63 -14.64 4.45
CA ILE A 39 5.51 -13.22 4.09
C ILE A 39 5.37 -12.39 5.36
N TYR A 40 4.46 -12.79 6.25
CA TYR A 40 4.26 -12.16 7.56
C TYR A 40 5.56 -12.03 8.35
N ASN A 41 6.32 -13.13 8.50
CA ASN A 41 7.57 -13.11 9.24
C ASN A 41 8.65 -12.24 8.60
N CYS A 42 8.72 -12.18 7.27
CA CYS A 42 9.67 -11.30 6.58
C CYS A 42 9.35 -9.82 6.81
N LEU A 43 8.05 -9.45 6.73
CA LEU A 43 7.58 -8.10 7.00
C LEU A 43 7.86 -7.69 8.44
N LYS A 44 7.52 -8.56 9.40
CA LYS A 44 7.73 -8.32 10.82
C LYS A 44 9.21 -8.14 11.17
N LYS A 45 10.11 -8.93 10.58
CA LYS A 45 11.56 -8.75 10.74
C LYS A 45 12.08 -7.43 10.15
N SER A 46 11.37 -6.88 9.17
CA SER A 46 11.71 -5.63 8.50
C SER A 46 11.02 -4.41 9.14
N ASN A 47 10.38 -4.57 10.29
CA ASN A 47 9.60 -3.54 11.00
C ASN A 47 8.45 -2.94 10.16
N LEU A 48 7.88 -3.72 9.23
CA LEU A 48 6.68 -3.34 8.47
C LEU A 48 5.48 -3.96 9.17
N HIS A 49 4.55 -3.13 9.64
CA HIS A 49 3.44 -3.57 10.51
C HIS A 49 2.06 -3.30 9.89
N ALA A 50 1.95 -2.37 8.94
CA ALA A 50 0.72 -2.05 8.23
C ALA A 50 0.86 -2.21 6.71
N LEU A 51 -0.27 -2.41 6.03
CA LEU A 51 -0.29 -2.43 4.56
C LEU A 51 0.14 -1.10 3.93
N LEU A 52 -0.03 0.02 4.65
CA LEU A 52 0.50 1.28 4.17
C LEU A 52 2.03 1.27 4.08
N ASP A 53 2.72 0.62 5.02
CA ASP A 53 4.19 0.57 5.02
C ASP A 53 4.69 -0.10 3.74
N LEU A 54 3.97 -1.11 3.25
CA LEU A 54 4.27 -1.76 1.97
C LEU A 54 4.13 -0.81 0.78
N LEU A 55 3.10 0.04 0.76
CA LEU A 55 2.85 0.98 -0.34
C LEU A 55 3.75 2.22 -0.31
N ASN A 56 4.26 2.57 0.87
CA ASN A 56 5.20 3.68 1.04
C ASN A 56 6.65 3.31 0.72
N ASN A 57 6.96 2.02 0.62
CA ASN A 57 8.27 1.53 0.21
C ASN A 57 8.35 1.38 -1.31
N SER A 58 9.52 1.67 -1.90
CA SER A 58 9.75 1.39 -3.31
C SER A 58 9.80 -0.12 -3.57
N ARG A 59 9.54 -0.53 -4.81
CA ARG A 59 9.66 -1.94 -5.21
C ARG A 59 11.08 -2.44 -4.98
N GLU A 60 12.08 -1.60 -5.23
CA GLU A 60 13.49 -1.87 -5.02
C GLU A 60 13.79 -2.09 -3.54
N ASP A 61 13.20 -1.31 -2.64
CA ASP A 61 13.38 -1.48 -1.19
C ASP A 61 12.70 -2.75 -0.68
N LEU A 62 11.51 -3.07 -1.19
CA LEU A 62 10.84 -4.35 -0.89
C LEU A 62 11.63 -5.56 -1.43
N MET A 63 12.31 -5.41 -2.57
CA MET A 63 13.17 -6.48 -3.12
C MET A 63 14.43 -6.72 -2.29
N LYS A 64 14.91 -5.72 -1.53
CA LYS A 64 16.05 -5.88 -0.60
C LYS A 64 15.68 -6.67 0.65
N ILE A 65 14.40 -6.80 0.97
CA ILE A 65 13.96 -7.62 2.10
C ILE A 65 14.24 -9.09 1.75
N GLU A 66 15.15 -9.69 2.51
CA GLU A 66 15.57 -11.06 2.32
C GLU A 66 14.37 -12.02 2.39
N HIS A 67 14.31 -12.96 1.44
CA HIS A 67 13.17 -13.88 1.23
C HIS A 67 11.84 -13.27 0.80
N PHE A 68 11.74 -11.94 0.70
CA PHE A 68 10.53 -11.24 0.26
C PHE A 68 10.46 -11.08 -1.25
N SER A 69 11.61 -10.94 -1.93
CA SER A 69 11.73 -10.62 -3.37
C SER A 69 10.89 -11.49 -4.31
N LYS A 70 10.79 -12.80 -4.05
CA LYS A 70 9.97 -13.73 -4.86
C LYS A 70 8.47 -13.50 -4.67
N ASP A 71 8.07 -13.04 -3.49
CA ASP A 71 6.68 -12.88 -3.06
C ASP A 71 6.18 -11.43 -3.23
N VAL A 72 7.08 -10.45 -3.44
CA VAL A 72 6.74 -9.01 -3.68
C VAL A 72 5.67 -8.84 -4.75
N LYS A 73 5.80 -9.53 -5.90
CA LYS A 73 4.83 -9.44 -7.00
C LYS A 73 3.44 -9.92 -6.58
N GLN A 74 3.37 -10.98 -5.78
CA GLN A 74 2.10 -11.54 -5.34
C GLN A 74 1.43 -10.60 -4.33
N ILE A 75 2.21 -10.01 -3.43
CA ILE A 75 1.72 -9.09 -2.39
C ILE A 75 1.23 -7.78 -2.99
N LEU A 76 2.00 -7.19 -3.92
CA LEU A 76 1.55 -6.03 -4.69
C LEU A 76 0.28 -6.33 -5.48
N GLY A 77 0.16 -7.52 -6.07
CA GLY A 77 -1.06 -7.94 -6.76
C GLY A 77 -2.27 -8.10 -5.84
N ILE A 78 -2.09 -8.53 -4.59
CA ILE A 78 -3.16 -8.59 -3.58
C ILE A 78 -3.57 -7.17 -3.15
N LEU A 79 -2.60 -6.27 -2.98
CA LEU A 79 -2.82 -4.86 -2.65
C LEU A 79 -3.54 -4.10 -3.76
N GLU A 80 -3.18 -4.33 -5.03
CA GLU A 80 -3.81 -3.69 -6.19
C GLU A 80 -5.24 -4.18 -6.45
N LYS A 81 -5.57 -5.40 -6.02
CA LYS A 81 -6.93 -5.96 -6.11
C LYS A 81 -7.88 -5.51 -5.00
N LYS A 82 -7.36 -4.87 -3.95
CA LYS A 82 -8.14 -4.32 -2.82
C LYS A 82 -8.39 -2.82 -2.98
#